data_AF-D3JBV9-F1
#
_entry.id   AF-D3JBV9-F1
#
_cell.length_a   1.000
_cell.length_b   1.000
_cell.length_c   1.000
_cell.angle_alpha   90.00
_cell.angle_beta   90.00
_cell.angle_gamma   90.00
#
_symmetry.space_group_name_H-M   'P 1'
#
loop_
_entity.id
_entity.type
_entity.pdbx_description
1 polymer ?
#
loop_
_entity_poly.entity_id
_entity_poly.type
_entity_poly.pdbx_seq_one_letter_code
_entity_poly.pdbx_strand_id
1 'polypeptide(L)'
;GVPVAPLWDFMKGQFVGVLSALDFILILRELGNHGSNLTEEELETHTIAAWKEGKLNLNRQLDGNGRCYPPHLISAGPYESLKEVAVKILQNKVATVPVVHTPHR
;
A
#
# COMPACT_ATOMS: atom_id res chain seq x y z
N GLY A 1 14.94 1.29 13.12
CA GLY A 1 13.66 0.68 12.71
C GLY A 1 13.50 0.76 11.20
N VAL A 2 12.59 -0.02 10.63
CA VAL A 2 12.32 -0.05 9.18
C VAL A 2 10.97 0.66 8.90
N PRO A 3 10.93 1.76 8.14
CA PRO A 3 9.71 2.57 7.98
C PRO A 3 8.73 2.05 6.92
N VAL A 4 9.18 1.11 6.07
CA VAL A 4 8.39 0.52 4.98
C VAL A 4 8.74 -0.97 4.84
N ALA A 5 7.73 -1.82 4.76
CA ALA A 5 7.87 -3.26 4.54
C ALA A 5 7.04 -3.71 3.32
N PRO A 6 7.61 -4.51 2.39
CA PRO A 6 6.84 -5.07 1.28
C PRO A 6 5.87 -6.15 1.80
N LEU A 7 4.71 -6.26 1.16
CA LEU A 7 3.69 -7.26 1.48
C LEU A 7 3.70 -8.37 0.42
N TRP A 8 3.97 -9.60 0.86
CA TRP A 8 3.96 -10.79 0.01
C TRP A 8 2.65 -11.57 0.19
N ASP A 9 1.97 -11.88 -0.91
CA ASP A 9 0.83 -12.79 -0.92
C ASP A 9 1.30 -14.17 -1.39
N PHE A 10 1.34 -15.13 -0.46
CA PHE A 10 1.80 -16.49 -0.73
C PHE A 10 0.89 -17.22 -1.72
N MET A 11 -0.42 -17.02 -1.62
CA MET A 11 -1.40 -17.68 -2.50
C MET A 11 -1.28 -17.19 -3.94
N LYS A 12 -0.93 -15.91 -4.12
CA LYS A 12 -0.69 -15.31 -5.44
C LYS A 12 0.76 -15.42 -5.91
N GLY A 13 1.69 -15.79 -5.03
CA GLY A 13 3.13 -15.86 -5.32
C GLY A 13 3.73 -14.53 -5.79
N GLN A 14 3.25 -13.40 -5.24
CA GLN A 14 3.71 -12.07 -5.66
C GLN A 14 3.63 -11.02 -4.54
N PHE A 15 4.38 -9.92 -4.72
CA PHE A 15 4.21 -8.73 -3.89
C PHE A 15 2.93 -7.98 -4.26
N VAL A 16 2.10 -7.68 -3.27
CA VAL A 16 0.77 -7.07 -3.45
C VAL A 16 0.66 -5.65 -2.92
N GLY A 17 1.69 -5.16 -2.22
CA GLY A 17 1.65 -3.83 -1.61
C GLY A 17 2.88 -3.52 -0.79
N VAL A 18 2.84 -2.36 -0.13
CA VAL A 18 3.81 -1.95 0.90
C VAL A 18 3.06 -1.51 2.16
N LEU A 19 3.53 -1.87 3.33
CA LEU A 19 3.08 -1.33 4.62
C LEU A 19 4.07 -0.26 5.06
N SER A 20 3.58 0.97 5.22
CA SER A 20 4.39 2.17 5.48
C SER A 20 3.98 2.85 6.78
N ALA A 21 4.81 3.75 7.29
CA ALA A 21 4.44 4.60 8.43
C ALA A 21 3.11 5.35 8.23
N LEU A 22 2.78 5.76 7.00
CA LEU A 22 1.50 6.39 6.68
C LEU A 22 0.31 5.47 6.94
N ASP A 23 0.45 4.16 6.73
CA ASP A 23 -0.61 3.20 7.05
C ASP A 23 -0.91 3.23 8.55
N PHE A 24 0.11 3.18 9.40
CA PHE A 24 -0.08 3.25 10.85
C PHE A 24 -0.63 4.59 11.33
N ILE A 25 -0.20 5.72 10.74
CA ILE A 25 -0.77 7.03 11.05
C ILE A 25 -2.27 7.05 10.72
N LEU A 26 -2.68 6.50 9.58
CA LEU A 26 -4.09 6.45 9.19
C LEU A 26 -4.89 5.48 10.06
N ILE A 27 -4.33 4.33 10.42
CA ILE A 27 -4.94 3.40 11.38
C ILE A 27 -5.15 4.12 12.70
N LEU A 28 -4.11 4.70 13.30
CA LEU A 28 -4.21 5.42 14.58
C LEU A 28 -5.18 6.59 14.54
N ARG A 29 -5.26 7.30 13.40
CA ARG A 29 -6.24 8.37 13.21
C ARG A 29 -7.67 7.84 13.15
N GLU A 30 -7.91 6.78 12.39
CA GLU A 30 -9.22 6.14 12.32
C GLU A 30 -9.63 5.67 13.72
N LEU A 31 -8.69 5.02 14.43
CA LEU A 31 -8.89 4.59 15.80
C LEU A 31 -9.25 5.77 16.73
N GLY A 32 -8.56 6.90 16.62
CA GLY A 32 -8.86 8.09 17.42
C GLY A 32 -10.20 8.76 17.09
N ASN A 33 -10.70 8.64 15.86
CA ASN A 33 -11.95 9.27 15.41
C ASN A 33 -13.21 8.55 15.93
N HIS A 34 -13.15 7.24 16.18
CA HIS A 34 -14.28 6.46 16.72
C HIS A 34 -14.48 6.65 18.23
N GLY A 35 -13.68 7.50 18.88
CA GLY A 35 -13.65 7.64 20.33
C GLY A 35 -12.86 6.50 21.00
N SER A 36 -12.55 6.65 22.28
CA SER A 36 -11.66 5.77 23.07
C SER A 36 -12.12 4.31 23.24
N ASN A 37 -13.11 3.85 22.48
CA ASN A 37 -13.67 2.50 22.55
C ASN A 37 -13.48 1.80 21.22
N LEU A 38 -12.22 1.60 20.80
CA LEU A 38 -11.93 0.42 20.02
C LEU A 38 -11.54 -0.68 20.96
N THR A 39 -12.24 -1.80 20.84
CA THR A 39 -11.84 -2.97 21.59
C THR A 39 -10.52 -3.48 21.01
N GLU A 40 -9.65 -4.02 21.87
CA GLU A 40 -8.47 -4.78 21.44
C GLU A 40 -8.87 -5.83 20.39
N GLU A 41 -10.08 -6.38 20.52
CA GLU A 41 -10.74 -7.30 19.59
C GLU A 41 -10.95 -6.73 18.18
N GLU A 42 -11.29 -5.45 18.00
CA GLU A 42 -11.38 -4.83 16.66
C GLU A 42 -10.00 -4.75 16.00
N LEU A 43 -8.95 -4.39 16.75
CA LEU A 43 -7.58 -4.36 16.22
C LEU A 43 -7.03 -5.77 15.95
N GLU A 44 -7.35 -6.75 16.79
CA GLU A 44 -6.93 -8.15 16.64
C GLU A 44 -7.63 -8.85 15.45
N THR A 45 -8.87 -8.46 15.12
CA THR A 45 -9.64 -9.07 14.02
C THR A 45 -9.34 -8.47 12.64
N HIS A 46 -8.80 -7.26 12.57
CA HIS A 46 -8.45 -6.61 11.30
C HIS A 46 -7.06 -7.01 10.77
N THR A 47 -7.06 -7.85 9.73
CA THR A 47 -5.82 -8.24 9.03
C THR A 47 -5.24 -7.11 8.18
N ILE A 48 -3.93 -7.18 7.89
CA ILE A 48 -3.27 -6.26 6.94
C ILE A 48 -3.98 -6.26 5.58
N ALA A 49 -4.47 -7.41 5.13
CA ALA A 49 -5.22 -7.53 3.88
C ALA A 49 -6.54 -6.74 3.93
N ALA A 50 -7.32 -6.90 5.00
CA ALA A 50 -8.56 -6.15 5.21
C ALA A 50 -8.31 -4.63 5.30
N TRP A 51 -7.25 -4.21 6.02
CA TRP A 51 -6.84 -2.81 6.04
C TRP A 51 -6.50 -2.29 4.66
N LYS A 52 -5.69 -3.04 3.88
CA LYS A 52 -5.30 -2.62 2.54
C LYS A 52 -6.51 -2.48 1.63
N GLU A 53 -7.46 -3.40 1.67
CA GLU A 53 -8.71 -3.31 0.92
C GLU A 53 -9.56 -2.10 1.35
N GLY A 54 -9.77 -1.90 2.66
CA GLY A 54 -10.50 -0.74 3.19
C GLY A 54 -9.84 0.61 2.85
N LYS A 55 -8.51 0.67 2.91
CA LYS A 55 -7.72 1.86 2.55
C LYS A 55 -7.86 2.21 1.07
N LEU A 56 -8.09 1.26 0.16
CA LEU A 56 -8.40 1.55 -1.24
C LEU A 56 -9.72 2.31 -1.36
N ASN A 57 -10.73 1.90 -0.59
CA ASN A 57 -12.03 2.56 -0.57
C ASN A 57 -11.94 3.96 0.06
N LEU A 58 -11.11 4.15 1.09
CA LEU A 58 -10.85 5.46 1.69
C LEU A 58 -10.06 6.40 0.78
N ASN A 59 -9.07 5.87 0.04
CA ASN A 59 -8.32 6.62 -0.96
C ASN A 59 -9.08 6.77 -2.29
N ARG A 60 -10.30 6.23 -2.41
CA ARG A 60 -11.21 6.48 -3.52
C ARG A 60 -11.74 7.91 -3.45
N GLN A 61 -10.85 8.89 -3.55
CA GLN A 61 -11.22 10.16 -4.15
C GLN A 61 -11.49 9.85 -5.62
N LEU A 62 -12.70 10.21 -6.06
CA LEU A 62 -13.11 10.14 -7.45
C LEU A 62 -12.08 10.92 -8.26
N ASP A 63 -11.24 10.23 -9.03
CA ASP A 63 -10.65 10.89 -10.20
C ASP A 63 -11.83 11.42 -11.02
N GLY A 64 -11.76 12.64 -11.54
CA GLY A 64 -12.86 13.33 -12.23
C GLY A 64 -13.47 12.58 -13.44
N ASN A 65 -12.95 11.39 -13.76
CA ASN A 65 -13.39 10.48 -14.81
C ASN A 65 -14.06 9.19 -14.28
N GLY A 66 -14.28 9.05 -12.97
CA GLY A 66 -15.08 7.97 -12.36
C GLY A 66 -14.50 6.55 -12.46
N ARG A 67 -13.23 6.38 -12.87
CA ARG A 67 -12.61 5.06 -13.02
C ARG A 67 -11.96 4.62 -11.72
N CYS A 68 -12.32 3.43 -11.26
CA CYS A 68 -11.74 2.79 -10.09
C CYS A 68 -10.82 1.65 -10.56
N TYR A 69 -9.53 1.89 -10.67
CA TYR A 69 -8.56 0.81 -10.92
C TYR A 69 -8.06 0.30 -9.57
N PRO A 70 -8.04 -1.02 -9.32
CA PRO A 70 -7.30 -1.54 -8.18
C PRO A 70 -5.84 -1.09 -8.38
N PRO A 71 -5.23 -0.35 -7.44
CA PRO A 71 -3.86 0.06 -7.62
C PRO A 71 -2.99 -1.19 -7.58
N HIS A 72 -2.44 -1.52 -8.75
CA HIS A 72 -1.38 -2.49 -8.85
C HIS A 72 -0.15 -1.93 -8.13
N LEU A 73 0.60 -2.79 -7.45
CA LEU A 73 1.85 -2.39 -6.82
C LEU A 73 2.78 -1.79 -7.88
N ILE A 74 3.11 -0.50 -7.73
CA ILE A 74 4.13 0.14 -8.54
C ILE A 74 5.49 -0.35 -8.05
N SER A 75 6.19 -1.11 -8.88
CA SER A 75 7.53 -1.64 -8.59
C SER A 75 8.52 -1.26 -9.70
N ALA A 76 9.81 -1.38 -9.40
CA ALA A 76 10.89 -1.26 -10.36
C ALA A 76 11.62 -2.60 -10.50
N GLY A 77 12.06 -2.94 -11.71
CA GLY A 77 13.01 -4.02 -11.92
C GLY A 77 14.41 -3.66 -11.40
N PRO A 78 15.24 -4.66 -11.02
CA PRO A 78 16.61 -4.40 -10.55
C PRO A 78 17.54 -3.83 -11.63
N TYR A 79 17.14 -3.89 -12.89
CA TYR A 79 17.90 -3.41 -14.05
C TYR A 79 17.31 -2.15 -14.69
N GLU A 80 16.23 -1.59 -14.13
CA GLU A 80 15.70 -0.31 -14.60
C GLU A 80 16.65 0.85 -14.26
N SER A 81 16.66 1.86 -15.12
CA SER A 81 17.47 3.05 -14.88
C SER A 81 16.90 3.89 -13.73
N LEU A 82 17.78 4.60 -13.01
CA LEU A 82 17.35 5.54 -11.96
C LEU A 82 16.39 6.62 -12.49
N LYS A 83 16.51 6.98 -13.78
CA LYS A 83 15.58 7.89 -14.46
C LYS A 83 14.16 7.32 -14.49
N GLU A 84 14.00 6.06 -14.88
CA GLU A 84 12.70 5.38 -14.93
C GLU A 84 12.10 5.25 -13.53
N VAL A 85 12.92 4.90 -12.53
CA VAL A 85 12.49 4.82 -11.13
C VAL A 85 12.02 6.19 -10.62
N ALA A 86 12.77 7.27 -10.90
CA ALA A 86 12.39 8.62 -10.51
C ALA A 86 11.07 9.06 -11.16
N VAL A 87 10.86 8.73 -12.44
CA VAL A 87 9.60 9.00 -13.15
C VAL A 87 8.43 8.24 -12.49
N LYS A 88 8.61 6.96 -12.12
CA LYS A 88 7.58 6.18 -11.40
C LYS A 88 7.19 6.82 -10.08
N ILE A 89 8.16 7.29 -9.28
CA ILE A 89 7.94 8.00 -8.01
C ILE A 89 7.08 9.24 -8.24
N LEU A 90 7.48 10.10 -9.18
CA LEU A 90 6.82 11.38 -9.44
C LEU A 90 5.41 11.20 -10.02
N GLN A 91 5.24 10.32 -11.01
CA GLN A 91 3.95 10.10 -11.67
C GLN A 91 2.91 9.47 -10.74
N ASN A 92 3.33 8.54 -9.89
CA ASN A 92 2.43 7.86 -8.96
C ASN A 92 2.30 8.58 -7.60
N LYS A 93 3.03 9.70 -7.41
CA LYS A 93 3.04 10.49 -6.16
C LYS A 93 3.32 9.62 -4.92
N VAL A 94 4.23 8.67 -5.05
CA VAL A 94 4.65 7.78 -3.97
C VAL A 94 6.03 8.17 -3.46
N ALA A 95 6.30 7.98 -2.17
CA ALA A 95 7.62 8.26 -1.58
C ALA A 95 8.64 7.13 -1.85
N THR A 96 8.16 5.93 -2.16
CA THR A 96 8.98 4.72 -2.31
C THR A 96 8.43 3.82 -3.40
N VAL A 97 9.31 3.23 -4.19
CA VAL A 97 8.99 2.19 -5.18
C VAL A 97 9.85 0.96 -4.84
N PRO A 98 9.25 -0.19 -4.44
CA PRO A 98 10.01 -1.39 -4.18
C PRO A 98 10.68 -1.93 -5.44
N VAL A 99 11.91 -2.44 -5.29
CA VAL A 99 12.62 -3.15 -6.36
C VAL A 99 12.22 -4.62 -6.28
N VAL A 100 11.63 -5.15 -7.34
CA VAL A 100 11.15 -6.53 -7.42
C VAL A 100 11.77 -7.18 -8.66
N HIS A 101 12.43 -8.31 -8.47
CA HIS A 101 12.87 -9.15 -9.57
C HIS A 101 11.80 -10.19 -9.90
N THR A 102 11.17 -10.05 -11.06
CA THR A 102 10.37 -11.12 -11.67
C THR A 102 11.23 -11.80 -12.73
N PRO A 103 11.63 -13.06 -12.55
CA PRO A 103 12.35 -13.78 -13.60
C PRO A 103 11.47 -13.86 -14.86
N HIS A 104 12.07 -13.65 -16.03
CA HIS A 104 11.38 -13.87 -17.30
C HIS A 104 10.86 -15.31 -17.34
N ARG A 105 9.55 -15.48 -17.54
CA ARG A 105 8.94 -16.79 -17.80
C ARG A 105 9.30 -17.27 -19.20
#